data_AF-A0A9E2RAT9-F1
#
_entry.id   AF-A0A9E2RAT9-F1
#
_cell.length_a   1.000
_cell.length_b   1.000
_cell.length_c   1.000
_cell.angle_alpha   90.00
_cell.angle_beta   90.00
_cell.angle_gamma   90.00
#
_symmetry.space_group_name_H-M   'P 1'
#
loop_
_entity.id
_entity.type
_entity.pdbx_description
1 polymer ?
#
loop_
_entity_poly.entity_id
_entity_poly.type
_entity_poly.pdbx_seq_one_letter_code
_entity_poly.pdbx_strand_id
1 'polypeptide(L)'
;MTNRRLATRVVGNSARGFTLIEVMIVIAIVVALGTLVGIAAMSRRSEANQGIASTQLSTIRNAMKLFYVDFDRYPTDEEGLRVLWDKTALSGDEADQKKWKGYLDEPMPNDVWGRAWGYRQKSTQGDESKYDVWSNGPDGQEGTEDDVTSWPKEGSDSGSGAAPSGSGTSGR
;
A
#
# COMPACT_ATOMS: atom_id res chain seq x y z
N MET A 1 91.28 -36.53 -5.93
CA MET A 1 90.00 -36.36 -5.21
C MET A 1 89.18 -35.32 -5.98
N THR A 2 88.19 -35.74 -6.75
CA THR A 2 87.44 -34.85 -7.68
C THR A 2 85.96 -34.90 -7.31
N ASN A 3 85.49 -33.91 -6.56
CA ASN A 3 84.10 -33.86 -6.09
C ASN A 3 83.20 -33.22 -7.15
N ARG A 4 82.48 -34.06 -7.89
CA ARG A 4 81.42 -33.66 -8.82
C ARG A 4 80.17 -33.28 -8.02
N ARG A 5 79.92 -31.98 -7.85
CA ARG A 5 78.68 -31.50 -7.22
C ARG A 5 77.50 -31.70 -8.17
N LEU A 6 76.52 -32.51 -7.76
CA LEU A 6 75.24 -32.65 -8.44
C LEU A 6 74.35 -31.48 -8.05
N ALA A 7 73.92 -30.69 -9.03
CA ALA A 7 72.95 -29.63 -8.83
C ALA A 7 71.53 -30.21 -8.86
N THR A 8 70.85 -30.22 -7.71
CA THR A 8 69.45 -30.59 -7.59
C THR A 8 68.59 -29.51 -8.22
N ARG A 9 67.85 -29.83 -9.29
CA ARG A 9 66.96 -28.89 -9.99
C ARG A 9 65.63 -28.84 -9.25
N VAL A 10 65.37 -27.74 -8.55
CA VAL A 10 64.05 -27.46 -7.95
C VAL A 10 63.08 -27.11 -9.08
N VAL A 11 62.06 -27.94 -9.28
CA VAL A 11 60.98 -27.67 -10.22
C VAL A 11 59.96 -26.77 -9.53
N GLY A 12 59.92 -25.49 -9.90
CA GLY A 12 58.95 -24.53 -9.37
C GLY A 12 57.55 -24.82 -9.91
N ASN A 13 56.57 -24.93 -9.02
CA ASN A 13 55.17 -25.03 -9.36
C ASN A 13 54.72 -23.73 -10.05
N SER A 14 54.42 -23.76 -11.34
CA SER A 14 53.93 -22.59 -12.07
C SER A 14 52.52 -22.26 -11.58
N ALA A 15 52.40 -21.26 -10.71
CA ALA A 15 51.12 -20.67 -10.38
C ALA A 15 50.52 -20.08 -11.65
N ARG A 16 49.45 -20.71 -12.16
CA ARG A 16 48.70 -20.19 -13.31
C ARG A 16 47.97 -18.93 -12.83
N GLY A 17 48.37 -17.78 -13.38
CA GLY A 17 47.71 -16.50 -13.09
C GLY A 17 46.31 -16.45 -13.71
N PHE A 18 45.41 -15.72 -13.05
CA PHE A 18 44.09 -15.40 -13.59
C PHE A 18 44.21 -14.62 -14.90
N THR A 19 43.35 -14.95 -15.86
CA THR A 19 43.28 -14.18 -17.11
C THR A 19 42.35 -12.99 -16.95
N LEU A 20 42.65 -11.87 -17.61
CA LEU A 20 41.78 -10.69 -17.59
C LEU A 20 40.37 -11.02 -18.11
N ILE A 21 40.27 -11.90 -19.11
CA ILE A 21 38.98 -12.29 -19.70
C ILE A 21 38.09 -13.05 -18.69
N GLU A 22 38.67 -13.84 -17.79
CA GLU A 22 37.94 -14.57 -16.76
C GLU A 22 37.29 -13.62 -15.75
N VAL A 23 38.03 -12.59 -15.33
CA VAL A 23 37.49 -11.53 -14.46
C VAL A 23 36.42 -10.70 -15.18
N MET A 24 36.60 -10.42 -16.48
CA MET A 24 35.60 -9.71 -17.28
C MET A 24 34.28 -10.48 -17.37
N ILE A 25 34.33 -11.78 -17.64
CA ILE A 25 33.12 -12.63 -17.72
C ILE A 25 32.40 -12.67 -16.37
N VAL A 26 33.13 -12.80 -15.27
CA VAL A 26 32.54 -12.83 -13.92
C VAL A 26 31.83 -11.52 -13.61
N ILE A 27 32.46 -10.37 -13.85
CA ILE A 27 31.85 -9.05 -13.60
C ILE A 27 30.63 -8.85 -14.51
N ALA A 28 30.70 -9.27 -15.77
CA ALA A 28 29.56 -9.17 -16.69
C ALA A 28 28.34 -9.97 -16.19
N ILE A 29 28.56 -11.20 -15.69
CA ILE A 29 27.48 -12.03 -15.13
C ILE A 29 26.95 -11.42 -13.83
N VAL A 30 27.81 -10.92 -12.94
CA VAL A 30 27.38 -10.28 -11.68
C VAL A 30 26.54 -9.04 -11.93
N VAL A 31 26.93 -8.17 -12.88
CA VAL A 31 26.15 -6.99 -13.26
C VAL A 31 24.80 -7.42 -13.87
N ALA A 32 24.80 -8.39 -14.80
CA ALA A 32 23.57 -8.89 -15.41
C ALA A 32 22.60 -9.47 -14.37
N LEU A 33 23.06 -10.34 -13.48
CA LEU A 33 22.23 -10.92 -12.42
C LEU A 33 21.77 -9.88 -11.40
N GLY A 34 22.63 -8.93 -11.04
CA GLY A 34 22.30 -7.84 -10.12
C GLY A 34 21.11 -7.00 -10.60
N THR A 35 21.04 -6.70 -11.90
CA THR A 35 19.90 -5.96 -12.48
C THR A 35 18.58 -6.72 -12.39
N LEU A 36 18.59 -8.04 -12.60
CA LEU A 36 17.37 -8.86 -12.63
C LEU A 36 16.72 -8.99 -11.25
N VAL A 37 17.54 -9.16 -10.20
CA VAL A 37 17.06 -9.32 -8.81
C VAL A 37 16.49 -8.01 -8.26
N GLY A 38 17.11 -6.87 -8.60
CA GLY A 38 16.66 -5.56 -8.14
C GLY A 38 15.25 -5.19 -8.61
N ILE A 39 14.91 -5.49 -9.88
CA ILE A 39 13.60 -5.13 -10.48
C ILE A 39 12.47 -5.98 -9.88
N ALA A 40 12.68 -7.29 -9.71
CA ALA A 40 11.65 -8.19 -9.19
C ALA A 40 11.26 -7.93 -7.72
N ALA A 41 12.20 -7.46 -6.89
CA ALA A 41 11.93 -7.11 -5.49
C ALA A 41 11.03 -5.87 -5.35
N MET A 42 11.15 -4.91 -6.28
CA MET A 42 10.40 -3.66 -6.23
C MET A 42 8.90 -3.86 -6.58
N SER A 43 8.59 -4.69 -7.59
CA SER A 43 7.19 -4.97 -7.98
C SER A 43 6.39 -5.61 -6.85
N ARG A 44 6.96 -6.63 -6.18
CA ARG A 44 6.28 -7.33 -5.07
C ARG A 44 6.00 -6.42 -3.88
N ARG A 45 6.90 -5.48 -3.61
CA ARG A 45 6.70 -4.50 -2.54
C ARG A 45 5.57 -3.53 -2.88
N SER A 46 5.47 -3.08 -4.12
CA SER A 46 4.38 -2.20 -4.57
C SER A 46 3.02 -2.86 -4.41
N GLU A 47 2.87 -4.12 -4.87
CA GLU A 47 1.64 -4.90 -4.71
C GLU A 47 1.27 -5.11 -3.23
N ALA A 48 2.25 -5.47 -2.40
CA ALA A 48 2.05 -5.64 -0.96
C ALA A 48 1.60 -4.33 -0.29
N ASN A 49 2.19 -3.19 -0.68
CA ASN A 49 1.81 -1.88 -0.14
C ASN A 49 0.36 -1.53 -0.49
N GLN A 50 -0.09 -1.79 -1.72
CA GLN A 50 -1.49 -1.58 -2.11
C GLN A 50 -2.44 -2.45 -1.28
N GLY A 51 -2.09 -3.72 -1.03
CA GLY A 51 -2.88 -4.61 -0.18
C GLY A 51 -2.98 -4.12 1.27
N ILE A 52 -1.89 -3.61 1.83
CA ILE A 52 -1.88 -3.03 3.19
C ILE A 52 -2.75 -1.77 3.23
N ALA A 53 -2.60 -0.87 2.26
CA ALA A 53 -3.41 0.35 2.17
C ALA A 53 -4.91 0.04 2.04
N SER A 54 -5.28 -0.95 1.22
CA SER A 54 -6.68 -1.41 1.10
C SER A 54 -7.24 -1.99 2.41
N THR A 55 -6.39 -2.67 3.18
CA THR A 55 -6.76 -3.18 4.51
C THR A 55 -6.98 -2.04 5.50
N GLN A 56 -6.08 -1.05 5.53
CA GLN A 56 -6.23 0.16 6.35
C GLN A 56 -7.52 0.93 5.98
N LEU A 57 -7.79 1.10 4.69
CA LEU A 57 -9.02 1.71 4.20
C LEU A 57 -10.27 0.95 4.67
N SER A 58 -10.22 -0.39 4.67
CA SER A 58 -11.32 -1.23 5.17
C SER A 58 -11.56 -1.04 6.66
N THR A 59 -10.49 -0.88 7.45
CA THR A 59 -10.57 -0.53 8.88
C THR A 59 -11.23 0.84 9.08
N ILE A 60 -10.81 1.86 8.31
CA ILE A 60 -11.44 3.19 8.33
C ILE A 60 -12.92 3.09 7.98
N ARG A 61 -13.27 2.32 6.93
CA ARG A 61 -14.66 2.13 6.50
C ARG A 61 -15.53 1.50 7.58
N ASN A 62 -14.99 0.54 8.33
CA ASN A 62 -15.73 -0.07 9.43
C ASN A 62 -15.95 0.91 10.58
N ALA A 63 -14.92 1.69 10.95
CA ALA A 63 -15.04 2.75 11.95
C ALA A 63 -16.07 3.82 11.55
N MET A 64 -16.07 4.23 10.28
CA MET A 64 -17.06 5.17 9.73
C MET A 64 -18.49 4.66 9.81
N LYS A 65 -18.71 3.35 9.56
CA LYS A 65 -20.04 2.74 9.72
C LYS A 65 -20.50 2.76 11.17
N LEU A 66 -19.62 2.45 12.12
CA LEU A 66 -19.94 2.49 13.54
C LEU A 66 -20.26 3.92 14.00
N PHE A 67 -19.48 4.90 13.54
CA PHE A 67 -19.75 6.32 13.80
C PHE A 67 -21.13 6.73 13.25
N TYR A 68 -21.44 6.34 12.01
CA TYR A 68 -22.75 6.60 11.40
C TYR A 68 -23.90 5.98 12.22
N VAL A 69 -23.73 4.77 12.76
CA VAL A 69 -24.77 4.12 13.59
C VAL A 69 -25.07 4.92 14.87
N ASP A 70 -24.06 5.54 15.49
CA ASP A 70 -24.24 6.28 16.73
C ASP A 70 -24.71 7.73 16.52
N PHE A 71 -24.33 8.36 15.41
CA PHE A 71 -24.57 9.79 15.14
C PHE A 71 -25.48 10.10 13.95
N ASP A 72 -25.88 9.09 13.17
CA ASP A 72 -26.66 9.20 11.92
C ASP A 72 -26.05 10.18 10.90
N ARG A 73 -24.73 10.34 10.96
CA ARG A 73 -23.94 11.17 10.05
C ARG A 73 -22.51 10.65 9.98
N TYR A 74 -21.79 11.02 8.93
CA TYR A 74 -20.34 10.90 8.90
C TYR A 74 -19.66 12.09 9.62
N PRO A 75 -18.39 11.97 10.03
CA PRO A 75 -17.62 13.08 10.60
C PRO A 75 -17.64 14.32 9.71
N THR A 76 -17.62 15.51 10.27
CA THR A 76 -17.49 16.73 9.47
C THR A 76 -16.06 16.87 8.93
N ASP A 77 -15.85 17.72 7.93
CA ASP A 77 -14.50 17.99 7.41
C ASP A 77 -13.58 18.60 8.48
N GLU A 78 -14.14 19.31 9.48
CA GLU A 78 -13.39 19.87 10.61
C GLU A 78 -13.02 18.80 11.65
N GLU A 79 -13.92 17.85 11.91
CA GLU A 79 -13.69 16.70 12.79
C GLU A 79 -12.66 15.73 12.17
N GLY A 80 -12.80 15.51 10.86
CA GLY A 80 -11.97 14.65 10.04
C GLY A 80 -11.98 13.18 10.49
N LEU A 81 -10.97 12.42 10.05
CA LEU A 81 -10.77 11.04 10.53
C LEU A 81 -10.42 10.99 12.02
N ARG A 82 -9.90 12.08 12.58
CA ARG A 82 -9.38 12.13 13.96
C ARG A 82 -10.44 11.78 14.99
N VAL A 83 -11.70 12.14 14.73
CA VAL A 83 -12.83 11.82 15.62
C VAL A 83 -13.04 10.32 15.83
N LEU A 84 -12.51 9.47 14.95
CA LEU A 84 -12.63 8.02 15.09
C LEU A 84 -11.82 7.46 16.28
N TRP A 85 -10.72 8.12 16.67
CA TRP A 85 -9.89 7.68 17.81
C TRP A 85 -9.75 8.74 18.91
N ASP A 86 -10.04 10.01 18.61
CA ASP A 86 -9.89 11.12 19.54
C ASP A 86 -11.21 11.86 19.73
N LYS A 87 -11.82 11.66 20.89
CA LYS A 87 -13.08 12.29 21.31
C LYS A 87 -13.02 13.82 21.28
N THR A 88 -11.85 14.43 21.49
CA THR A 88 -11.72 15.90 21.53
C THR A 88 -11.93 16.55 20.16
N ALA A 89 -11.84 15.75 19.09
CA ALA A 89 -12.12 16.20 17.74
C ALA A 89 -13.62 16.31 17.44
N LEU A 90 -14.51 15.74 18.27
CA LEU A 90 -15.95 15.76 18.03
C LEU A 90 -16.54 17.15 18.30
N SER A 91 -17.14 17.75 17.28
CA SER A 91 -17.82 19.04 17.34
C SER A 91 -19.29 18.80 17.69
N GLY A 92 -19.57 18.55 18.96
CA GLY A 92 -20.93 18.26 19.44
C GLY A 92 -21.17 18.62 20.89
N ASP A 93 -22.44 18.60 21.28
CA ASP A 93 -22.89 18.92 22.63
C ASP A 93 -22.44 17.83 23.63
N GLU A 94 -22.58 18.11 24.93
CA GLU A 94 -22.20 17.18 26.00
C GLU A 94 -22.90 15.80 25.88
N ALA A 95 -24.09 15.77 25.28
CA ALA A 95 -24.81 14.54 24.98
C ALA A 95 -24.10 13.69 23.92
N ASP A 96 -23.57 14.31 22.87
CA ASP A 96 -22.85 13.63 21.79
C ASP A 96 -21.48 13.15 22.25
N GLN A 97 -20.82 13.94 23.10
CA GLN A 97 -19.60 13.51 23.77
C GLN A 97 -19.82 12.26 24.65
N LYS A 98 -21.00 12.10 25.27
CA LYS A 98 -21.32 10.89 26.07
C LYS A 98 -21.63 9.67 25.19
N LYS A 99 -22.12 9.87 23.96
CA LYS A 99 -22.40 8.78 23.00
C LYS A 99 -21.13 8.22 22.38
N TRP A 100 -20.07 9.03 22.24
CA TRP A 100 -18.81 8.62 21.63
C TRP A 100 -18.18 7.44 22.39
N LYS A 101 -17.83 6.37 21.67
CA LYS A 101 -17.30 5.12 22.23
C LYS A 101 -15.85 4.80 21.85
N GLY A 102 -15.25 5.58 20.95
CA GLY A 102 -14.02 5.21 20.27
C GLY A 102 -14.32 4.18 19.18
N TYR A 103 -13.98 4.51 17.94
CA TYR A 103 -14.25 3.69 16.75
C TYR A 103 -12.99 3.03 16.20
N LEU A 104 -11.84 3.50 16.65
CA LEU A 104 -10.52 2.92 16.45
C LEU A 104 -9.79 2.88 17.78
N ASP A 105 -9.17 1.74 18.08
CA ASP A 105 -8.43 1.53 19.33
C ASP A 105 -7.12 2.33 19.37
N GLU A 106 -6.50 2.53 18.20
CA GLU A 106 -5.25 3.26 18.04
C GLU A 106 -5.40 4.41 17.05
N PRO A 107 -4.58 5.47 17.19
CA PRO A 107 -4.48 6.51 16.17
C PRO A 107 -4.17 5.89 14.81
N MET A 108 -4.96 6.26 13.80
CA MET A 108 -4.73 5.75 12.46
C MET A 108 -3.34 6.17 11.99
N PRO A 109 -2.47 5.23 11.57
CA PRO A 109 -1.19 5.59 10.98
C PRO A 109 -1.39 6.32 9.67
N ASN A 110 -0.34 7.02 9.23
CA ASN A 110 -0.23 7.46 7.85
C ASN A 110 -0.37 6.26 6.90
N ASP A 111 -0.68 6.55 5.64
CA ASP A 111 -0.69 5.55 4.59
C ASP A 111 0.69 4.88 4.44
N VAL A 112 0.75 3.82 3.63
CA VAL A 112 1.96 3.00 3.45
C VAL A 112 3.12 3.79 2.80
N TRP A 113 2.82 4.95 2.22
CA TRP A 113 3.78 5.86 1.60
C TRP A 113 4.13 7.05 2.51
N GLY A 114 3.64 7.05 3.75
CA GLY A 114 3.96 8.02 4.80
C GLY A 114 3.12 9.30 4.77
N ARG A 115 2.07 9.36 3.96
CA ARG A 115 1.18 10.52 3.82
C ARG A 115 -0.08 10.36 4.67
N ALA A 116 -0.68 11.46 5.09
CA ALA A 116 -1.96 11.42 5.80
C ALA A 116 -3.07 11.01 4.83
N TRP A 117 -4.07 10.29 5.34
CA TRP A 117 -5.26 9.93 4.58
C TRP A 117 -6.08 11.19 4.25
N GLY A 118 -6.54 11.28 3.00
CA GLY A 118 -7.52 12.27 2.56
C GLY A 118 -8.91 11.90 3.05
N TYR A 119 -9.69 12.92 3.44
CA TYR A 119 -11.07 12.80 3.86
C TYR A 119 -11.91 13.95 3.34
N ARG A 120 -13.11 13.64 2.82
CA ARG A 120 -14.18 14.59 2.56
C ARG A 120 -15.51 13.98 3.02
N GLN A 121 -16.29 14.74 3.78
CA GLN A 121 -17.58 14.30 4.31
C GLN A 121 -18.59 14.02 3.20
N LYS A 122 -18.63 14.87 2.17
CA LYS A 122 -19.51 14.72 1.00
C LYS A 122 -18.70 14.23 -0.19
N SER A 123 -19.15 13.13 -0.77
CA SER A 123 -18.48 12.55 -1.94
C SER A 123 -18.54 13.50 -3.13
N THR A 124 -17.40 13.63 -3.81
CA THR A 124 -17.24 14.36 -5.08
C THR A 124 -17.27 13.42 -6.29
N GLN A 125 -17.16 12.11 -6.05
CA GLN A 125 -16.98 11.07 -7.05
C GLN A 125 -18.19 10.12 -7.15
N GLY A 126 -19.25 10.38 -6.38
CA GLY A 126 -20.44 9.53 -6.31
C GLY A 126 -21.65 10.23 -5.72
N ASP A 127 -22.42 9.47 -4.93
CA ASP A 127 -23.61 9.97 -4.24
C ASP A 127 -23.21 10.88 -3.07
N GLU A 128 -23.78 12.08 -2.98
CA GLU A 128 -23.51 13.05 -1.92
C GLU A 128 -23.81 12.53 -0.51
N SER A 129 -24.60 11.46 -0.38
CA SER A 129 -24.85 10.75 0.88
C SER A 129 -23.66 9.91 1.37
N LYS A 130 -22.64 9.73 0.55
CA LYS A 130 -21.41 8.99 0.88
C LYS A 130 -20.27 9.94 1.22
N TYR A 131 -19.27 9.40 1.90
CA TYR A 131 -18.02 10.08 2.19
C TYR A 131 -16.91 9.59 1.27
N ASP A 132 -15.87 10.41 1.15
CA ASP A 132 -14.66 10.12 0.39
C ASP A 132 -13.48 9.97 1.36
N VAL A 133 -12.88 8.78 1.40
CA VAL A 133 -11.54 8.56 1.97
C VAL A 133 -10.61 8.04 0.89
N TRP A 134 -9.39 8.58 0.82
CA TRP A 134 -8.38 8.14 -0.13
C TRP A 134 -6.94 8.26 0.39
N SER A 135 -6.04 7.53 -0.26
CA SER A 135 -4.60 7.73 -0.20
C SER A 135 -4.09 7.98 -1.62
N ASN A 136 -3.16 8.92 -1.75
CA ASN A 136 -2.54 9.36 -3.01
C ASN A 136 -1.55 8.36 -3.62
N GLY A 137 -1.54 7.11 -3.15
CA GLY A 137 -0.69 6.08 -3.72
C GLY A 137 0.83 6.35 -3.62
N PRO A 138 1.65 5.57 -4.33
CA PRO A 138 3.08 5.81 -4.49
C PRO A 138 3.42 7.20 -5.04
N ASP A 139 2.72 7.67 -6.06
CA ASP A 139 3.08 8.90 -6.77
C ASP A 139 2.77 10.20 -6.00
N GLY A 140 1.84 10.13 -5.03
CA GLY A 140 1.45 11.25 -4.21
C GLY A 140 0.53 12.26 -4.91
N GLN A 141 -0.05 11.90 -6.04
CA GLN A 141 -1.01 12.73 -6.77
C GLN A 141 -2.43 12.24 -6.48
N GLU A 142 -3.43 13.12 -6.59
CA GLU A 142 -4.84 12.72 -6.44
C GLU A 142 -5.43 12.49 -7.85
N GLY A 143 -6.28 11.48 -7.98
CA GLY A 143 -6.96 11.17 -9.24
C GLY A 143 -6.17 10.26 -10.16
N THR A 144 -5.15 9.58 -9.66
CA THR A 144 -4.30 8.66 -10.43
C THR A 144 -4.73 7.20 -10.20
N GLU A 145 -4.31 6.32 -11.10
CA GLU A 145 -4.71 4.91 -11.09
C GLU A 145 -4.18 4.15 -9.86
N ASP A 146 -3.12 4.65 -9.22
CA ASP A 146 -2.47 4.08 -8.05
C ASP A 146 -3.08 4.52 -6.71
N ASP A 147 -4.06 5.44 -6.73
CA ASP A 147 -4.80 5.85 -5.53
C ASP A 147 -5.54 4.69 -4.87
N VAL A 148 -5.67 4.73 -3.55
CA VAL A 148 -6.50 3.78 -2.80
C VAL A 148 -7.73 4.52 -2.29
N THR A 149 -8.86 4.34 -2.96
CA THR A 149 -10.09 5.12 -2.77
C THR A 149 -11.23 4.32 -2.16
N SER A 150 -12.07 4.98 -1.36
CA SER A 150 -13.27 4.40 -0.79
C SER A 150 -14.41 4.17 -1.80
N TRP A 151 -14.42 4.94 -2.89
CA TRP A 151 -15.33 4.83 -4.03
C TRP A 151 -14.73 3.99 -5.16
N PRO A 152 -15.56 3.34 -6.00
CA PRO A 152 -15.09 2.64 -7.19
C PRO A 152 -14.46 3.62 -8.19
N LYS A 153 -13.36 3.23 -8.83
CA LYS A 153 -12.73 4.03 -9.89
C LYS A 153 -13.47 3.80 -11.22
N GLU A 154 -13.75 4.87 -11.96
CA GLU A 154 -14.25 4.76 -13.34
C GLU A 154 -13.23 3.96 -14.17
N GLY A 155 -13.63 2.77 -14.62
CA GLY A 155 -12.78 1.82 -15.35
C GLY A 155 -12.52 0.49 -14.64
N SER A 156 -12.81 0.36 -13.34
CA SER A 156 -12.83 -0.94 -12.65
C SER A 156 -14.21 -1.60 -12.80
N ASP A 157 -14.62 -1.87 -14.04
CA ASP A 157 -15.83 -2.65 -14.32
C ASP A 157 -15.57 -4.12 -13.96
N SER A 158 -15.61 -4.42 -12.66
CA SER A 158 -15.80 -5.77 -12.19
C SER A 158 -17.30 -6.05 -12.21
N GLY A 159 -17.76 -6.54 -13.35
CA GLY A 159 -19.13 -7.02 -13.53
C GLY A 159 -19.51 -7.97 -12.40
N SER A 160 -20.33 -7.48 -11.48
CA SER A 160 -21.08 -8.28 -10.53
C SER A 160 -22.56 -8.02 -10.77
N GLY A 161 -23.13 -8.88 -11.62
CA GLY A 161 -24.54 -9.27 -11.70
C GLY A 161 -25.59 -8.21 -11.38
N ALA A 162 -26.20 -7.69 -12.44
CA ALA A 162 -27.54 -7.12 -12.40
C ALA A 162 -28.51 -8.02 -11.60
N ALA A 163 -29.17 -7.44 -10.60
CA ALA A 163 -30.41 -7.98 -10.08
C ALA A 163 -31.55 -7.41 -10.94
N PRO A 164 -32.25 -8.21 -11.78
CA PRO A 164 -33.44 -7.72 -12.45
C PRO A 164 -34.55 -7.55 -11.42
N SER A 165 -35.02 -6.30 -11.28
CA SER A 165 -36.23 -5.94 -10.55
C SER A 165 -37.46 -6.56 -11.22
N GLY A 166 -37.88 -7.72 -10.73
CA GLY A 166 -39.14 -8.35 -11.10
C GLY A 166 -40.33 -7.57 -10.54
N SER A 167 -40.85 -6.60 -11.30
CA SER A 167 -42.16 -6.01 -11.08
C SER A 167 -43.24 -6.98 -11.60
N GLY A 168 -43.68 -7.88 -10.72
CA GLY A 168 -44.80 -8.79 -10.98
C GLY A 168 -46.13 -8.08 -10.73
N THR A 169 -46.77 -7.66 -11.81
CA THR A 169 -48.13 -7.14 -11.86
C THR A 169 -49.11 -8.20 -11.34
N SER A 170 -49.82 -7.94 -10.24
CA SER A 170 -50.97 -8.77 -9.84
C SER A 170 -52.24 -8.17 -10.42
N GLY A 171 -52.74 -8.77 -11.50
CA GLY A 171 -54.09 -8.60 -11.98
C GLY A 171 -54.89 -9.87 -11.69
N ARG A 172 -55.90 -9.75 -10.84
CA ARG A 172 -57.23 -10.35 -10.97
C ARG A 172 -58.11 -9.94 -9.80
#